data_AF-A0A7W0YSR0-F1
#
_entry.id   AF-A0A7W0YSR0-F1
#
_cell.length_a   1.000
_cell.length_b   1.000
_cell.length_c   1.000
_cell.angle_alpha   90.00
_cell.angle_beta   90.00
_cell.angle_gamma   90.00
#
_symmetry.space_group_name_H-M   'P 1'
#
loop_
_entity.id
_entity.type
_entity.pdbx_description
1 polymer ?
#
loop_
_entity_poly.entity_id
_entity_poly.type
_entity_poly.pdbx_seq_one_letter_code
_entity_poly.pdbx_strand_id
1 'polypeptide(L)' 'FLTDFLDGDRYYSVTRPNHNLERCRTQLALLVAMTRAEAELSRLMFT' A
#
# COMPACT_ATOMS: atom_id res chain seq x y z
N PHE A 1 -3.99 -0.35 6.78
CA PHE A 1 -3.10 -1.50 7.04
C PHE A 1 -2.17 -1.28 8.22
N LEU A 2 -1.25 -0.30 8.19
CA LEU A 2 -0.31 -0.10 9.32
C LEU A 2 -1.00 0.16 10.66
N THR A 3 -1.95 1.11 10.69
CA THR A 3 -2.70 1.42 11.91
C THR A 3 -3.44 0.21 12.44
N ASP A 4 -4.06 -0.57 11.55
CA ASP A 4 -4.76 -1.80 11.94
C ASP A 4 -3.80 -2.84 12.51
N PHE A 5 -2.62 -3.02 11.92
CA PHE A 5 -1.57 -3.90 12.47
C PHE A 5 -1.12 -3.46 13.88
N LEU A 6 -0.96 -2.15 14.10
CA LEU A 6 -0.58 -1.60 15.41
C LEU A 6 -1.72 -1.71 16.45
N ASP A 7 -2.98 -1.70 16.00
CA ASP A 7 -4.17 -1.86 16.85
C ASP A 7 -4.58 -3.34 17.03
N GLY A 8 -3.75 -4.29 16.57
CA GLY A 8 -3.98 -5.72 16.77
C GLY A 8 -4.91 -6.38 15.74
N ASP A 9 -4.89 -5.92 14.49
CA ASP A 9 -5.60 -6.49 13.34
C ASP A 9 -7.13 -6.61 13.55
N ARG A 10 -7.77 -5.52 14.00
CA ARG A 10 -9.18 -5.50 14.41
C ARG A 10 -10.16 -5.14 13.29
N TYR A 11 -9.68 -4.44 12.27
CA TYR A 11 -10.49 -3.91 11.19
C TYR A 11 -10.49 -4.82 9.95
N TYR A 12 -9.32 -5.27 9.50
CA TYR A 12 -9.19 -6.15 8.34
C TYR A 12 -9.04 -7.61 8.75
N SER A 13 -9.75 -8.52 8.07
CA SER A 13 -9.51 -9.95 8.23
C SER A 13 -8.07 -10.32 7.86
N VAL A 14 -7.42 -11.05 8.78
CA VAL A 14 -6.07 -11.60 8.61
C VAL A 14 -6.11 -13.12 8.71
N THR A 15 -5.21 -13.80 7.98
CA THR A 15 -5.12 -15.27 7.93
C THR A 15 -3.77 -15.79 8.43
N ARG A 16 -2.82 -14.88 8.72
CA ARG A 16 -1.49 -15.19 9.23
C ARG A 16 -0.95 -13.98 10.03
N PRO A 17 0.00 -14.19 10.96
CA PRO A 17 0.70 -13.10 11.61
C PRO A 17 1.32 -12.13 10.60
N ASN A 18 1.37 -10.84 10.94
CA ASN A 18 1.96 -9.76 10.11
C ASN A 18 1.26 -9.49 8.76
N HIS A 19 0.11 -10.08 8.47
CA HIS A 19 -0.54 -9.94 7.16
C HIS A 19 -0.82 -8.47 6.79
N ASN A 20 -1.29 -7.65 7.74
CA ASN A 20 -1.50 -6.23 7.51
C ASN A 20 -0.18 -5.44 7.42
N LEU A 21 0.88 -5.85 8.11
CA LEU A 21 2.20 -5.23 7.95
C LEU A 21 2.76 -5.47 6.54
N GLU A 22 2.63 -6.70 6.03
CA GLU A 22 3.02 -7.06 4.66
C GLU A 22 2.23 -6.24 3.63
N ARG A 23 0.90 -6.17 3.79
CA ARG A 23 0.04 -5.33 2.94
C ARG A 23 0.50 -3.87 2.94
N CYS A 24 0.82 -3.31 4.12
CA CYS A 24 1.34 -1.96 4.23
C CYS A 24 2.64 -1.77 3.45
N ARG A 25 3.60 -2.69 3.57
CA ARG A 25 4.89 -2.61 2.85
C ARG A 25 4.68 -2.59 1.34
N THR A 26 3.79 -3.44 0.82
CA THR A 26 3.45 -3.44 -0.62
C THR A 26 2.84 -2.11 -1.06
N GLN A 27 1.92 -1.52 -0.28
CA GLN A 27 1.33 -0.22 -0.64
C GLN A 27 2.37 0.91 -0.66
N LEU A 28 3.32 0.90 0.28
CA LEU A 28 4.43 1.88 0.28
C LEU A 28 5.36 1.69 -0.91
N ALA A 29 5.68 0.45 -1.28
CA ALA A 29 6.47 0.17 -2.48
C ALA A 29 5.75 0.63 -3.75
N LEU A 30 4.43 0.41 -3.84
CA LEU A 30 3.61 0.90 -4.94
C LEU A 30 3.62 2.44 -5.00
N LEU A 31 3.45 3.13 -3.87
CA LEU A 31 3.52 4.59 -3.81
C LEU A 31 4.85 5.10 -4.37
N VAL A 32 5.97 4.52 -3.92
CA VAL A 32 7.31 4.90 -4.43
C VAL A 32 7.43 4.67 -5.93
N ALA A 33 6.90 3.55 -6.45
CA ALA A 33 6.91 3.25 -7.88
C ALA A 33 6.06 4.26 -8.67
N MET A 34 4.87 4.59 -8.18
CA MET A 34 3.97 5.58 -8.80
C MET A 34 4.60 6.98 -8.79
N THR A 35 5.21 7.41 -7.69
CA THR A 35 5.93 8.69 -7.62
C THR A 35 7.06 8.76 -8.64
N ARG A 36 7.81 7.67 -8.85
CA ARG A 36 8.86 7.63 -9.88
C ARG A 36 8.30 7.67 -11.30
N ALA A 37 7.09 7.13 -11.50
CA ALA A 37 6.42 7.07 -12.79
C ALA A 37 5.44 8.24 -13.03
N GLU A 38 5.42 9.24 -12.14
CA GLU A 38 4.38 10.28 -12.12
C GLU A 38 4.21 11.01 -13.46
N ALA A 39 5.31 11.39 -14.11
CA ALA A 39 5.26 12.10 -15.38
C ALA A 39 4.66 11.25 -16.51
N GLU A 40 5.00 9.96 -16.56
CA GLU A 40 4.48 9.04 -17.57
C GLU A 40 3.00 8.74 -17.33
N LEU A 41 2.62 8.49 -16.06
CA LEU A 41 1.22 8.30 -15.69
C LEU A 41 0.40 9.54 -16.01
N SER A 42 0.90 10.73 -15.70
CA SER A 42 0.23 12.00 -16.02
C SER A 42 0.07 12.18 -17.52
N ARG A 43 1.11 11.85 -18.31
CA ARG A 43 1.02 11.87 -19.77
C ARG A 43 -0.11 10.99 -20.27
N LEU A 44 -0.18 9.73 -19.82
CA LEU A 44 -1.21 8.77 -20.25
C LEU A 44 -2.64 9.17 -19.84
N MET A 45 -2.81 9.87 -18.71
CA MET A 45 -4.12 10.28 -18.20
C MET A 45 -4.69 11.55 -18.86
N PHE A 46 -3.81 12.43 -19.37
CA PHE A 46 -4.20 13.76 -19.85
C PHE A 46 -3.90 14.00 -21.34
N THR A 47 -3.51 12.96 -22.08
CA THR A 47 -3.52 12.93 -23.56
C THR A 47 -4.72 12.18 -24.08
#